data_AF-A0A447PXE6-F1
#
_entry.id   AF-A0A447PXE6-F1
#
_cell.length_a   1.000
_cell.length_b   1.000
_cell.length_c   1.000
_cell.angle_alpha   90.00
_cell.angle_beta   90.00
_cell.angle_gamma   90.00
#
_symmetry.space_group_name_H-M   'P 1'
#
loop_
_entity.id
_entity.type
_entity.pdbx_description
1 polymer ?
#
loop_
_entity_poly.entity_id
_entity_poly.type
_entity_poly.pdbx_seq_one_letter_code
_entity_poly.pdbx_strand_id
1 'polypeptide(L)'
;MTDVTLKALAAERQVSVDRLVQQFADAGIRKSADDSVSAQEKQTLLAHLNREAVSGPDKLTLQRKTRSTLNIPGTGGKSKSVQIEVRKKRTFVKRDPQELNAWPRKSRRSVKRKSKPVVRQKNRPNARRNKKLNARPQNKLSVKPLKKRNVKLRKKTK
;
A
#
# COMPACT_ATOMS: atom_id res chain seq x y z
N MET A 1 -8.90 1.41 -52.90
CA MET A 1 -9.92 2.07 -52.05
C MET A 1 -11.09 1.11 -51.93
N THR A 2 -11.59 0.88 -50.72
CA THR A 2 -12.76 0.02 -50.48
C THR A 2 -13.77 0.83 -49.68
N ASP A 3 -14.81 1.30 -50.35
CA ASP A 3 -15.90 2.02 -49.71
C ASP A 3 -16.87 1.00 -49.10
N VAL A 4 -17.24 1.21 -47.84
CA VAL A 4 -18.13 0.30 -47.09
C VAL A 4 -19.39 1.06 -46.71
N THR A 5 -20.55 0.47 -46.96
CA THR A 5 -21.82 1.09 -46.59
C THR A 5 -22.00 1.11 -45.07
N LEU A 6 -22.67 2.15 -44.56
CA LEU A 6 -22.93 2.28 -43.13
C LEU A 6 -23.70 1.09 -42.54
N LYS A 7 -24.62 0.49 -43.31
CA LYS A 7 -25.36 -0.71 -42.90
C LYS A 7 -24.45 -1.92 -42.72
N ALA A 8 -23.51 -2.13 -43.65
CA ALA A 8 -22.55 -3.23 -43.56
C ALA A 8 -21.60 -3.04 -42.36
N LEU A 9 -21.12 -1.81 -42.16
CA LEU A 9 -20.25 -1.47 -41.04
C LEU A 9 -20.97 -1.59 -39.70
N ALA A 10 -22.24 -1.18 -39.63
CA ALA A 10 -23.10 -1.34 -38.46
C ALA A 10 -23.31 -2.82 -38.10
N ALA A 11 -23.54 -3.69 -39.10
CA ALA A 11 -23.66 -5.12 -38.90
C ALA A 11 -22.35 -5.76 -38.43
N GLU A 12 -21.20 -5.38 -39.02
CA GLU A 12 -19.87 -5.84 -38.61
C GLU A 12 -19.57 -5.48 -37.16
N ARG A 13 -19.90 -4.24 -36.76
CA ARG A 13 -19.63 -3.74 -35.40
C ARG A 13 -20.73 -4.06 -34.38
N GLN A 14 -21.86 -4.62 -34.81
CA GLN A 14 -23.04 -4.88 -33.97
C GLN A 14 -23.54 -3.62 -33.25
N VAL A 15 -23.54 -2.48 -33.94
CA VAL A 15 -24.02 -1.18 -33.43
C VAL A 15 -25.16 -0.70 -34.31
N SER A 16 -26.18 -0.02 -33.76
CA SER A 16 -27.26 0.53 -34.60
C SER A 16 -26.74 1.61 -35.55
N VAL A 17 -27.34 1.67 -36.74
CA VAL A 17 -26.99 2.66 -37.78
C VAL A 17 -27.11 4.10 -37.25
N ASP A 18 -28.17 4.38 -36.50
CA ASP A 18 -28.41 5.68 -35.88
C ASP A 18 -27.29 6.11 -34.92
N ARG A 19 -26.80 5.18 -34.09
CA ARG A 19 -25.66 5.44 -33.20
C ARG A 19 -24.39 5.71 -33.99
N LEU A 20 -24.21 5.05 -35.12
CA LEU A 20 -23.03 5.19 -35.96
C LEU A 20 -23.04 6.54 -36.70
N VAL A 21 -24.21 6.97 -37.16
CA VAL A 21 -24.44 8.31 -37.71
C VAL A 21 -24.14 9.39 -36.66
N GLN A 22 -24.62 9.21 -35.43
CA GLN A 22 -24.34 10.13 -34.33
C GLN A 22 -22.82 10.23 -34.06
N GLN A 23 -22.12 9.10 -34.01
CA GLN A 23 -20.66 9.07 -33.80
C GLN A 23 -19.86 9.72 -34.93
N PHE A 24 -20.32 9.57 -36.17
CA PHE A 24 -19.74 10.31 -37.29
C PHE A 24 -19.98 11.81 -37.18
N ALA A 25 -21.18 12.23 -36.75
CA ALA A 25 -21.49 13.62 -36.51
C ALA A 25 -20.61 14.22 -35.39
N ASP A 26 -20.38 13.47 -34.30
CA ASP A 26 -19.48 13.86 -33.21
C ASP A 26 -18.02 13.97 -33.70
N ALA A 27 -17.61 13.10 -34.63
CA ALA A 27 -16.32 13.16 -35.30
C ALA A 27 -16.22 14.27 -36.39
N GLY A 28 -17.29 15.04 -36.62
CA GLY A 28 -17.33 16.15 -37.58
C GLY A 28 -17.68 15.77 -39.02
N ILE A 29 -18.12 14.53 -39.27
CA ILE A 29 -18.47 14.01 -40.60
C ILE A 29 -19.98 13.74 -40.62
N ARG A 30 -20.74 14.52 -41.39
CA ARG A 30 -22.19 14.33 -41.51
C ARG A 30 -22.50 13.26 -42.56
N LYS A 31 -23.09 12.15 -42.14
CA LYS A 31 -23.46 11.02 -43.00
C LYS A 31 -24.89 10.57 -42.71
N SER A 32 -25.57 10.07 -43.73
CA SER A 32 -26.94 9.53 -43.63
C SER A 32 -26.90 8.00 -43.69
N ALA A 33 -27.96 7.33 -43.24
CA ALA A 33 -28.02 5.87 -43.08
C ALA A 33 -27.66 5.02 -44.32
N ASP A 34 -27.78 5.59 -45.52
CA ASP A 34 -27.51 4.94 -46.80
C ASP A 34 -26.16 5.32 -47.43
N ASP A 35 -25.38 6.20 -46.79
CA ASP A 35 -24.11 6.67 -47.34
C ASP A 35 -22.98 5.64 -47.16
N SER A 36 -21.95 5.78 -48.00
CA SER A 36 -20.73 5.00 -47.95
C SER A 36 -19.65 5.71 -47.14
N VAL A 37 -18.83 4.90 -46.45
CA VAL A 37 -17.71 5.33 -45.60
C VAL A 37 -16.40 4.95 -46.29
N SER A 38 -15.55 5.95 -46.49
CA SER A 38 -14.19 5.78 -46.99
C SER A 38 -13.24 5.29 -45.89
N ALA A 39 -12.08 4.74 -46.30
CA ALA A 39 -11.05 4.30 -45.35
C ALA A 39 -10.56 5.43 -44.42
N GLN A 40 -10.49 6.67 -44.92
CA GLN A 40 -10.07 7.84 -44.14
C GLN A 40 -11.07 8.17 -43.04
N GLU A 41 -12.36 8.16 -43.37
CA GLU A 41 -13.45 8.43 -42.41
C GLU A 41 -13.52 7.35 -41.32
N LYS A 42 -13.29 6.07 -41.69
CA LYS A 42 -13.17 4.97 -40.73
C LYS A 42 -12.02 5.21 -39.73
N GLN A 43 -10.88 5.70 -40.20
CA GLN A 43 -9.76 6.03 -39.33
C GLN A 43 -10.08 7.19 -38.37
N THR A 44 -10.76 8.22 -38.86
CA THR A 44 -11.22 9.35 -38.04
C THR A 44 -12.19 8.90 -36.95
N LEU A 45 -13.17 8.05 -37.28
CA LEU A 45 -14.09 7.46 -36.32
C LEU A 45 -13.34 6.66 -35.23
N LEU A 46 -12.36 5.84 -35.63
CA LEU A 46 -11.55 5.07 -34.67
C LEU A 46 -10.73 6.00 -33.76
N ALA A 47 -10.16 7.09 -34.30
CA ALA A 47 -9.43 8.07 -33.50
C ALA A 47 -10.34 8.76 -32.47
N HIS A 48 -11.58 9.11 -32.87
CA HIS A 48 -12.59 9.67 -31.98
C HIS A 48 -12.96 8.70 -30.85
N LEU A 49 -13.33 7.46 -31.20
CA LEU A 49 -13.70 6.43 -30.22
C LEU A 49 -12.57 6.12 -29.25
N ASN A 50 -11.33 6.07 -29.72
CA ASN A 50 -10.16 5.86 -28.85
C ASN A 50 -9.96 7.06 -27.90
N ARG A 51 -10.18 8.29 -28.35
CA ARG A 51 -10.11 9.48 -27.51
C ARG A 51 -11.21 9.48 -26.45
N GLU A 52 -12.43 9.11 -26.80
CA GLU A 52 -13.54 8.97 -25.84
C GLU A 52 -13.29 7.84 -24.83
N ALA A 53 -12.81 6.68 -25.29
CA ALA A 53 -12.48 5.55 -24.42
C ALA A 53 -11.35 5.89 -23.44
N VAL A 54 -10.35 6.66 -23.89
CA VAL A 54 -9.28 7.19 -23.02
C VAL A 54 -9.79 8.30 -22.12
N SER A 55 -10.90 8.97 -22.47
CA SER A 55 -11.59 9.99 -21.66
C SER A 55 -12.57 9.39 -20.63
N GLY A 56 -12.29 8.19 -20.10
CA GLY A 56 -12.92 7.73 -18.86
C GLY A 56 -12.69 8.69 -17.68
N PRO A 57 -13.43 8.55 -16.57
CA PRO A 57 -13.44 9.53 -15.47
C PRO A 57 -12.02 9.88 -14.99
N ASP A 58 -11.75 11.18 -14.86
CA ASP A 58 -10.44 11.72 -14.44
C ASP A 58 -9.98 11.22 -13.07
N LYS A 59 -10.93 10.76 -12.25
CA LYS A 59 -10.69 10.23 -10.91
C LYS A 59 -11.18 8.80 -10.79
N LEU A 60 -10.26 7.89 -10.45
CA LEU A 60 -10.55 6.51 -10.07
C LEU A 60 -10.36 6.33 -8.56
N THR A 61 -11.40 5.90 -7.84
CA THR A 61 -11.29 5.67 -6.38
C THR A 61 -11.30 4.19 -6.04
N LEU A 62 -10.20 3.71 -5.44
CA LEU A 62 -10.11 2.35 -4.88
C LEU A 62 -10.49 2.35 -3.41
N GLN A 63 -11.48 1.54 -3.05
CA GLN A 63 -11.90 1.32 -1.67
C GLN A 63 -11.35 -0.01 -1.17
N ARG A 64 -10.69 -0.03 -0.01
CA ARG A 64 -10.22 -1.26 0.64
C ARG A 64 -10.75 -1.34 2.07
N LYS A 65 -11.29 -2.49 2.43
CA LYS A 65 -11.69 -2.82 3.80
C LYS A 65 -10.65 -3.74 4.43
N THR A 66 -10.33 -3.53 5.70
CA THR A 66 -9.43 -4.40 6.46
C THR A 66 -9.97 -4.53 7.86
N ARG A 67 -10.13 -5.77 8.33
CA ARG A 67 -10.59 -6.06 9.69
C ARG A 67 -9.41 -6.47 10.55
N SER A 68 -9.39 -6.01 11.81
CA SER A 68 -8.39 -6.37 12.80
C SER A 68 -9.04 -6.47 14.18
N THR A 69 -8.61 -7.45 14.98
CA THR A 69 -9.00 -7.57 16.38
C THR A 69 -8.06 -6.74 17.25
N LEU A 70 -8.61 -5.86 18.08
CA LEU A 70 -7.85 -5.11 19.08
C LEU A 70 -8.17 -5.67 20.47
N ASN A 71 -7.13 -6.12 21.16
CA ASN A 71 -7.23 -6.54 22.56
C ASN A 71 -7.00 -5.34 23.46
N ILE A 72 -8.01 -4.97 24.23
CA ILE A 72 -7.99 -3.86 25.19
C ILE A 72 -7.78 -4.45 26.59
N PRO A 73 -6.71 -4.08 27.32
CA PRO A 73 -6.55 -4.48 28.70
C PRO A 73 -7.63 -3.80 29.56
N GLY A 74 -8.46 -4.58 30.24
CA GLY A 74 -9.47 -4.07 31.17
C GLY A 74 -8.91 -3.85 32.57
N THR A 75 -9.49 -2.88 33.29
CA THR A 75 -9.28 -2.73 34.74
C THR A 75 -9.80 -3.98 35.45
N GLY A 76 -8.91 -4.73 36.11
CA GLY A 76 -9.26 -5.99 36.78
C GLY A 76 -8.80 -7.28 36.07
N GLY A 77 -7.86 -7.21 35.12
CA GLY A 77 -7.17 -8.38 34.56
C GLY A 77 -7.90 -9.13 33.44
N LYS A 78 -9.17 -8.81 33.17
CA LYS A 78 -9.95 -9.36 32.06
C LYS A 78 -9.76 -8.49 30.81
N SER A 79 -9.22 -9.06 29.73
CA SER A 79 -9.04 -8.36 28.45
C SER A 79 -10.30 -8.48 27.58
N LYS A 80 -10.71 -7.38 26.92
CA LYS A 80 -11.81 -7.38 25.95
C LYS A 80 -11.24 -7.34 24.54
N SER A 81 -11.80 -8.14 23.63
CA SER A 81 -11.44 -8.12 22.21
C SER A 81 -12.51 -7.39 21.40
N VAL A 82 -12.12 -6.37 20.65
CA VAL A 82 -13.00 -5.60 19.78
C VAL A 82 -12.60 -5.82 18.33
N GLN A 83 -13.55 -6.20 17.48
CA GLN A 83 -13.33 -6.28 16.04
C GLN A 83 -13.46 -4.89 15.42
N ILE A 84 -12.40 -4.42 14.76
CA ILE A 84 -12.34 -3.11 14.12
C ILE A 84 -12.25 -3.29 12.62
N GLU A 85 -13.19 -2.70 11.88
CA GLU A 85 -13.12 -2.57 10.42
C GLU A 85 -12.59 -1.19 10.04
N VAL A 86 -11.43 -1.13 9.38
CA VAL A 86 -10.90 0.12 8.80
C VAL A 86 -11.23 0.16 7.31
N ARG A 87 -11.85 1.26 6.88
CA ARG A 87 -12.17 1.54 5.47
C ARG A 87 -11.20 2.59 4.94
N LYS A 88 -10.39 2.24 3.94
CA LYS A 88 -9.43 3.14 3.30
C LYS A 88 -9.88 3.46 1.88
N LYS A 89 -9.88 4.75 1.53
CA LYS A 89 -10.04 5.22 0.16
C LYS A 89 -8.69 5.63 -0.42
N ARG A 90 -8.42 5.26 -1.66
CA ARG A 90 -7.25 5.72 -2.41
C ARG A 90 -7.70 6.21 -3.78
N THR A 91 -7.56 7.50 -4.01
CA THR A 91 -8.02 8.17 -5.22
C THR A 91 -6.84 8.38 -6.16
N PHE A 92 -6.91 7.86 -7.37
CA PHE A 92 -5.99 8.12 -8.46
C PHE A 92 -6.61 9.17 -9.38
N VAL A 93 -5.80 10.14 -9.79
CA VAL A 93 -6.16 11.17 -10.76
C VAL A 93 -5.26 10.95 -11.97
N LYS A 94 -5.79 11.03 -13.18
CA LYS A 94 -4.97 11.02 -14.40
C LYS A 94 -4.01 12.22 -14.33
N ARG A 95 -2.70 11.94 -14.29
CA ARG A 95 -1.66 12.97 -14.28
C ARG A 95 -0.86 12.86 -15.57
N ASP A 96 -0.41 14.01 -16.05
CA ASP A 96 0.51 14.09 -17.18
C ASP A 96 1.78 13.26 -16.92
N PRO A 97 2.35 12.63 -17.97
CA PRO A 97 3.48 11.72 -17.84
C PRO A 97 4.72 12.38 -17.19
N GLN A 98 4.87 13.70 -17.33
CA GLN A 98 5.97 14.47 -16.72
C GLN A 98 5.87 14.59 -15.20
N GLU A 99 4.65 14.67 -14.64
CA GLU A 99 4.44 14.72 -13.19
C GLU A 99 4.47 13.33 -12.53
N LEU A 100 4.17 12.27 -13.29
CA LEU A 100 4.13 10.90 -12.81
C LEU A 100 5.49 10.45 -12.23
N ASN A 101 6.60 10.90 -12.83
CA ASN A 101 7.96 10.59 -12.40
C ASN A 101 8.38 11.32 -11.10
N ALA A 102 7.79 12.47 -10.78
CA ALA A 102 8.12 13.25 -9.58
C ALA A 102 7.39 12.76 -8.30
N TRP A 103 6.21 12.17 -8.45
CA TRP A 103 5.36 11.69 -7.34
C TRP A 103 5.95 10.56 -6.47
N PRO A 104 6.57 9.49 -7.01
CA PRO A 104 7.10 8.39 -6.19
C PRO A 104 8.22 8.84 -5.25
N ARG A 105 8.95 9.90 -5.61
CA ARG A 105 10.08 10.43 -4.84
C ARG A 105 9.65 11.22 -3.60
N LYS A 106 8.55 11.99 -3.69
CA LYS A 106 7.97 12.73 -2.54
C LYS A 106 7.32 11.78 -1.53
N SER A 107 6.55 10.80 -1.99
CA SER A 107 5.85 9.85 -1.10
C SER A 107 6.79 8.96 -0.26
N ARG A 108 7.87 8.43 -0.85
CA ARG A 108 8.88 7.63 -0.13
C ARG A 108 9.60 8.43 0.96
N ARG A 109 9.85 9.72 0.73
CA ARG A 109 10.53 10.60 1.70
C ARG A 109 9.66 10.85 2.94
N SER A 110 8.35 11.01 2.75
CA SER A 110 7.37 11.20 3.84
C SER A 110 7.24 9.94 4.73
N VAL A 111 7.18 8.76 4.11
CA VAL A 111 7.08 7.47 4.83
C VAL A 111 8.36 7.20 5.64
N LYS A 112 9.54 7.46 5.06
CA LYS A 112 10.84 7.28 5.74
C LYS A 112 11.03 8.24 6.92
N ARG A 113 10.42 9.43 6.90
CA ARG A 113 10.46 10.38 8.04
C ARG A 113 9.55 9.95 9.19
N LYS A 114 8.36 9.39 8.89
CA LYS A 114 7.43 8.94 9.95
C LYS A 114 7.79 7.59 10.57
N SER A 115 8.49 6.70 9.88
CA SER A 115 8.92 5.40 10.43
C SER A 115 10.17 5.47 11.33
N LYS A 116 11.10 6.39 11.07
CA LYS A 116 12.34 6.58 11.85
C LYS A 116 12.14 6.82 13.36
N PRO A 117 11.23 7.69 13.83
CA PRO A 117 11.03 7.91 15.26
C PRO A 117 10.39 6.72 15.98
N VAL A 118 9.47 6.00 15.32
CA VAL A 118 8.72 4.87 15.91
C VAL A 118 9.61 3.65 16.15
N VAL A 119 10.53 3.34 15.22
CA VAL A 119 11.49 2.22 15.37
C VAL A 119 12.52 2.52 16.46
N ARG A 120 12.97 3.78 16.58
CA ARG A 120 13.92 4.22 17.63
C ARG A 120 13.35 4.10 19.05
N GLN A 121 12.05 4.35 19.24
CA GLN A 121 11.40 4.18 20.55
C GLN A 121 11.22 2.70 20.94
N LYS A 122 10.84 1.82 20.00
CA LYS A 122 10.64 0.39 20.29
C LYS A 122 11.94 -0.37 20.59
N ASN A 123 13.07 0.00 20.01
CA ASN A 123 14.35 -0.71 20.21
C ASN A 123 15.16 -0.25 21.45
N ARG A 124 14.86 0.94 21.99
CA ARG A 124 15.53 1.49 23.19
C ARG A 124 15.39 0.63 24.46
N PRO A 125 14.22 0.05 24.81
CA PRO A 125 14.09 -0.78 26.01
C PRO A 125 14.78 -2.15 25.91
N ASN A 126 14.80 -2.78 24.74
CA ASN A 126 15.44 -4.10 24.55
C ASN A 126 16.97 -4.04 24.61
N ALA A 127 17.59 -2.98 24.05
CA ALA A 127 19.04 -2.79 24.11
C ALA A 127 19.57 -2.52 25.52
N ARG A 128 18.77 -1.84 26.37
CA ARG A 128 19.12 -1.59 27.78
C ARG A 128 19.01 -2.85 28.65
N ARG A 129 18.08 -3.76 28.35
CA ARG A 129 17.92 -5.03 29.06
C ARG A 129 19.06 -6.01 28.76
N ASN A 130 19.45 -6.18 27.49
CA ASN A 130 20.56 -7.07 27.12
C ASN A 130 21.93 -6.60 27.66
N LYS A 131 22.21 -5.29 27.68
CA LYS A 131 23.45 -4.78 28.30
C LYS A 131 23.54 -5.02 29.81
N LYS A 132 22.41 -4.98 30.54
CA LYS A 132 22.39 -5.25 31.99
C LYS A 132 22.57 -6.74 32.31
N LEU A 133 22.10 -7.64 31.45
CA LEU A 133 22.23 -9.09 31.64
C LEU A 133 23.68 -9.57 31.41
N ASN A 134 24.39 -9.00 30.45
CA ASN A 134 25.79 -9.37 30.15
C ASN A 134 26.82 -8.70 31.07
N ALA A 135 26.42 -7.74 31.93
CA ALA A 135 27.32 -7.01 32.83
C ALA A 135 27.33 -7.55 34.28
N ARG A 136 26.66 -8.69 34.56
CA ARG A 136 26.85 -9.39 35.85
C ARG A 136 28.13 -10.24 35.76
N PRO A 137 29.21 -9.89 36.46
CA PRO A 137 30.43 -10.70 36.42
C PRO A 137 30.21 -12.04 37.12
N GLN A 138 30.59 -13.14 36.45
CA GLN A 138 30.65 -14.50 37.01
C GLN A 138 31.81 -14.65 38.02
N ASN A 139 31.87 -13.82 39.05
CA ASN A 139 32.97 -13.85 40.02
C ASN A 139 32.47 -14.11 41.45
N LYS A 140 31.73 -15.22 41.62
CA LYS A 140 31.30 -15.74 42.94
C LYS A 140 31.57 -17.25 43.12
N LEU A 141 32.51 -17.81 42.37
CA LEU A 141 33.02 -19.16 42.59
C LEU A 141 34.53 -19.12 42.78
N SER A 142 35.00 -18.41 43.81
CA SER A 142 36.39 -18.49 44.24
C SER A 142 36.50 -18.65 45.76
N VAL A 143 36.95 -19.84 46.14
CA VAL A 143 37.87 -20.16 47.25
C VAL A 143 37.45 -19.82 48.69
N LYS A 144 37.05 -20.84 49.46
CA LYS A 144 37.04 -20.81 50.92
C LYS A 144 38.48 -21.05 51.44
N PRO A 145 39.08 -20.17 52.27
CA PRO A 145 40.38 -20.45 52.88
C PRO A 145 40.26 -21.23 54.19
N LEU A 146 41.03 -22.31 54.35
CA LEU A 146 41.22 -23.05 55.60
C LEU A 146 42.11 -22.23 56.57
N LYS A 147 41.53 -21.71 57.65
CA LYS A 147 42.28 -21.07 58.75
C LYS A 147 42.72 -22.12 59.77
N LYS A 148 44.04 -22.26 59.94
CA LYS A 148 44.69 -22.96 61.06
C LYS A 148 44.29 -22.29 62.40
N ARG A 149 43.75 -23.08 63.33
CA ARG A 149 43.49 -22.67 64.72
C ARG A 149 44.68 -23.08 65.57
N ASN A 150 45.33 -22.10 66.19
CA ASN A 150 46.21 -22.31 67.31
C ASN A 150 45.61 -21.54 68.49
N VAL A 151 45.18 -22.23 69.55
CA VAL A 151 44.80 -21.61 70.83
C VAL A 151 45.33 -22.48 71.96
N LYS A 152 46.23 -21.87 72.73
CA LYS A 152 46.79 -22.28 74.03
C LYS A 152 45.70 -22.52 75.09
N LEU A 153 46.14 -23.07 76.23
CA LEU A 153 45.45 -23.31 77.52
C LEU A 153 44.99 -24.78 77.63
N ARG A 154 45.38 -25.55 78.65
CA ARG A 154 45.45 -25.18 80.06
C ARG A 154 46.21 -26.24 80.86
N LYS A 155 47.03 -25.78 81.80
CA LYS A 155 47.59 -26.54 82.93
C LYS A 155 46.44 -27.12 83.80
N LYS A 156 46.62 -28.33 84.35
CA LYS A 156 46.27 -28.81 85.71
C LYS A 156 46.32 -30.37 85.72
N THR A 157 47.30 -30.98 86.41
CA THR A 157 47.16 -31.68 87.73
C THR A 157 46.03 -32.71 87.72
N LYS A 158 46.20 -33.98 88.08
CA LYS A 158 47.12 -34.65 89.03
C LYS A 158 47.12 -36.14 88.66
#